data_AF-A0A5B7JRF9-F1
#
_entry.id   AF-A0A5B7JRF9-F1
#
_cell.length_a   1.000
_cell.length_b   1.000
_cell.length_c   1.000
_cell.angle_alpha   90.00
_cell.angle_beta   90.00
_cell.angle_gamma   90.00
#
_symmetry.space_group_name_H-M   'P 1'
#
loop_
_entity.id
_entity.type
_entity.pdbx_description
1 polymer ?
#
loop_
_entity_poly.entity_id
_entity_poly.type
_entity_poly.pdbx_seq_one_letter_code
_entity_poly.pdbx_strand_id
1 'polypeptide(L)'
;MSPWLVDSDQDLRVVSDHVLCRSCGVELTENSRDNFVNISSPLSEASQQITILGHPHLMVQTLRNPADLAFDLVTVRRSGCSGVGEVSRSQVLCILLV
;
A
#
# COMPACT_ATOMS: atom_id res chain seq x y z
N MET A 1 -51.49 -9.36 -5.49
CA MET A 1 -50.74 -10.50 -6.05
C MET A 1 -49.53 -9.91 -6.78
N SER A 2 -48.37 -9.92 -6.12
CA SER A 2 -47.04 -9.72 -6.73
C SER A 2 -46.67 -10.95 -7.57
N PRO A 3 -45.51 -11.06 -8.24
CA PRO A 3 -44.44 -10.07 -8.48
C PRO A 3 -43.92 -10.08 -9.93
N TRP A 4 -43.37 -8.97 -10.41
CA TRP A 4 -42.29 -9.03 -11.39
C TRP A 4 -41.01 -8.71 -10.66
N LEU A 5 -40.32 -9.79 -10.27
CA LEU A 5 -38.93 -9.80 -9.83
C LEU A 5 -38.09 -9.18 -10.95
N VAL A 6 -37.60 -7.97 -10.72
CA VAL A 6 -36.40 -7.50 -11.41
C VAL A 6 -35.26 -8.18 -10.70
N ASP A 7 -34.86 -9.35 -11.21
CA ASP A 7 -33.63 -10.03 -10.80
C ASP A 7 -32.46 -9.17 -11.29
N SER A 8 -32.09 -8.19 -10.47
CA SER A 8 -30.88 -7.41 -10.68
C SER A 8 -29.72 -8.25 -10.17
N ASP A 9 -29.40 -9.31 -10.90
CA ASP A 9 -28.12 -9.98 -10.85
C ASP A 9 -27.10 -9.01 -11.46
N GLN A 10 -26.84 -7.92 -10.73
CA GLN A 10 -25.65 -7.13 -10.96
C GLN A 10 -24.51 -8.03 -10.51
N ASP A 11 -23.88 -8.67 -11.50
CA ASP A 11 -22.48 -9.06 -11.46
C ASP A 11 -21.76 -8.09 -10.52
N LEU A 12 -21.46 -8.55 -9.31
CA LEU A 12 -20.57 -7.87 -8.39
C LEU A 12 -19.21 -7.89 -9.08
N ARG A 13 -19.00 -6.95 -9.99
CA ARG A 13 -17.67 -6.63 -10.50
C ARG A 13 -16.91 -6.26 -9.25
N VAL A 14 -16.04 -7.17 -8.81
CA VAL A 14 -15.01 -6.84 -7.84
C VAL A 14 -14.18 -5.79 -8.55
N VAL A 15 -14.51 -4.53 -8.29
CA VAL A 15 -13.67 -3.40 -8.68
C VAL A 15 -12.42 -3.60 -7.84
N SER A 16 -11.37 -4.11 -8.47
CA SER A 16 -10.06 -4.15 -7.84
C SER A 16 -9.62 -2.71 -7.72
N ASP A 17 -9.52 -2.23 -6.48
CA ASP A 17 -8.97 -0.92 -6.19
C ASP A 17 -7.44 -1.03 -6.30
N HIS A 18 -6.79 0.01 -6.81
CA HIS A 18 -5.34 0.02 -7.04
C HIS A 18 -4.68 1.24 -6.41
N VAL A 19 -3.47 1.06 -5.90
CA VAL A 19 -2.59 2.15 -5.48
C VAL A 19 -1.80 2.63 -6.69
N LEU A 20 -1.95 3.90 -7.04
CA LEU A 20 -1.30 4.49 -8.21
C LEU A 20 -0.14 5.40 -7.80
N CYS A 21 0.86 5.50 -8.66
CA CYS A 21 1.93 6.47 -8.53
C CYS A 21 1.36 7.88 -8.69
N ARG A 22 1.56 8.74 -7.69
CA ARG A 22 1.10 10.13 -7.71
C ARG A 22 1.61 10.94 -8.90
N SER A 23 2.83 10.65 -9.38
CA SER A 23 3.48 11.44 -10.43
C SER A 23 3.07 11.06 -11.84
N CYS A 24 2.87 9.76 -12.12
CA CYS A 24 2.64 9.26 -13.48
C CYS A 24 1.38 8.41 -13.65
N GLY A 25 0.66 8.09 -12.58
CA GLY A 25 -0.56 7.29 -12.61
C GLY A 25 -0.35 5.80 -12.88
N VAL A 26 0.89 5.31 -12.98
CA VAL A 26 1.15 3.87 -13.11
C VAL A 26 0.71 3.12 -11.84
N GLU A 27 0.19 1.92 -12.00
CA GLU A 27 -0.14 1.05 -10.87
C GLU A 27 1.11 0.66 -10.10
N LEU A 28 1.13 0.97 -8.80
CA LEU A 28 2.17 0.54 -7.87
C LEU A 28 1.81 -0.81 -7.26
N THR A 29 0.56 -1.00 -6.85
CA THR A 29 0.13 -2.25 -6.24
C THR A 29 -1.38 -2.37 -6.13
N GLU A 30 -1.88 -3.59 -5.91
CA GLU A 30 -3.30 -3.85 -5.64
C GLU A 30 -3.67 -3.38 -4.23
N ASN A 31 -4.83 -2.72 -4.10
CA ASN A 31 -5.44 -2.35 -2.82
C ASN A 31 -6.15 -3.57 -2.19
N SER A 32 -5.37 -4.60 -1.87
CA SER A 32 -5.86 -5.83 -1.24
C SER A 32 -5.26 -6.01 0.14
N ARG A 33 -6.09 -6.51 1.08
CA ARG A 33 -5.69 -6.69 2.48
C ARG A 33 -4.50 -7.63 2.63
N ASP A 34 -4.39 -8.62 1.74
CA ASP A 34 -3.32 -9.61 1.76
C ASP A 34 -1.98 -9.06 1.25
N ASN A 35 -2.01 -7.91 0.57
CA ASN A 35 -0.84 -7.30 0.00
C ASN A 35 -0.17 -6.31 0.97
N PHE A 36 -0.93 -5.57 1.78
CA PHE A 36 -0.35 -4.75 2.86
C PHE A 36 0.10 -5.61 4.05
N VAL A 37 1.28 -5.33 4.58
CA VAL A 37 1.86 -6.07 5.71
C VAL A 37 2.45 -5.16 6.77
N ASN A 38 2.21 -5.52 8.03
CA ASN A 38 2.75 -4.79 9.17
C ASN A 38 4.07 -5.43 9.62
N ILE A 39 5.19 -5.00 9.02
CA ILE A 39 6.55 -5.43 9.40
C ILE A 39 7.28 -4.27 10.08
N SER A 40 7.63 -4.44 11.36
CA SER A 40 8.29 -3.37 12.12
C SER A 40 9.77 -3.27 11.78
N SER A 41 10.25 -2.05 11.54
CA SER A 41 11.67 -1.75 11.36
C SER A 41 12.29 -1.41 12.73
N PRO A 42 13.45 -2.01 13.09
CA PRO A 42 14.16 -1.66 14.31
C PRO A 42 14.76 -0.23 14.27
N LEU A 43 14.78 0.40 13.09
CA LEU A 43 15.28 1.76 12.87
C LEU A 43 14.14 2.80 12.81
N SER A 44 12.91 2.40 13.13
CA SER A 44 11.75 3.30 13.14
C SER A 44 11.87 4.35 14.24
N GLU A 45 11.75 5.62 13.89
CA GLU A 45 11.68 6.72 14.86
C GLU A 45 10.31 6.77 15.55
N ALA A 46 9.26 6.50 14.76
CA ALA A 46 7.89 6.42 15.22
C ALA A 46 7.12 5.38 14.40
N SER A 47 6.06 4.82 14.98
CA SER A 47 5.14 3.92 14.29
C SER A 47 3.72 4.19 14.76
N GLN A 48 2.77 4.21 13.83
CA GLN A 48 1.36 4.40 14.12
C GLN A 48 0.50 3.44 13.28
N GLN A 49 -0.64 3.05 13.83
CA GLN A 49 -1.66 2.31 13.09
C GLN A 49 -2.71 3.29 12.58
N ILE A 50 -2.87 3.36 11.28
CA ILE A 50 -3.87 4.22 10.64
C ILE A 50 -4.68 3.45 9.61
N THR A 51 -5.78 4.05 9.17
CA THR A 51 -6.59 3.51 8.08
C THR A 51 -6.16 4.17 6.77
N ILE A 52 -5.69 3.38 5.80
CA ILE A 52 -5.34 3.85 4.45
C ILE A 52 -6.20 3.07 3.46
N LEU A 53 -6.85 3.76 2.52
CA LEU A 53 -7.63 3.16 1.42
C LEU A 53 -8.67 2.11 1.89
N GLY A 54 -9.32 2.38 3.02
CA GLY A 54 -10.30 1.47 3.60
C GLY A 54 -9.72 0.27 4.35
N HIS A 55 -8.39 0.11 4.38
CA HIS A 55 -7.71 -0.90 5.19
C HIS A 55 -7.42 -0.38 6.60
N PRO A 56 -8.10 -0.87 7.64
CA PRO A 56 -7.84 -0.46 9.01
C PRO A 56 -6.57 -1.13 9.55
N HIS A 57 -5.93 -0.48 10.52
CA HIS A 57 -4.76 -0.99 11.24
C HIS A 57 -3.52 -1.21 10.38
N LEU A 58 -3.33 -0.40 9.33
CA LEU A 58 -2.07 -0.40 8.58
C LEU A 58 -1.00 0.34 9.37
N MET A 59 0.13 -0.32 9.53
CA MET A 59 1.28 0.24 10.23
C MET A 59 2.05 1.17 9.29
N VAL A 60 2.03 2.45 9.64
CA VAL A 60 2.88 3.48 9.05
C VAL A 60 4.05 3.73 9.97
N GLN A 61 5.25 3.69 9.41
CA GLN A 61 6.50 3.88 10.14
C GLN A 61 7.27 5.05 9.58
N THR A 62 7.75 5.92 10.46
CA THR A 62 8.64 7.02 10.09
C THR A 62 10.09 6.53 10.16
N LEU A 63 10.78 6.49 9.02
CA LEU A 63 12.22 6.21 8.93
C LEU A 63 12.97 7.42 8.41
N ARG A 64 14.17 7.63 8.96
CA ARG A 64 15.09 8.67 8.54
C ARG A 64 16.27 8.07 7.81
N ASN A 65 16.60 8.61 6.64
CA ASN A 65 17.77 8.17 5.89
C ASN A 65 19.06 8.86 6.41
N PRO A 66 20.26 8.41 6.00
CA PRO A 66 21.53 9.02 6.42
C PRO A 66 21.72 10.50 6.00
N ALA A 67 20.88 11.00 5.08
CA ALA A 67 20.85 12.39 4.67
C ALA A 67 19.85 13.23 5.49
N ASP A 68 19.37 12.70 6.63
CA ASP A 68 18.45 13.36 7.56
C ASP A 68 17.05 13.63 6.99
N LEU A 69 16.64 12.90 5.94
CA LEU A 69 15.31 12.97 5.37
C LEU A 69 14.41 11.88 5.97
N ALA A 70 13.25 12.30 6.48
CA ALA A 70 12.26 11.41 7.06
C ALA A 70 11.16 11.04 6.06
N PHE A 71 10.72 9.79 6.12
CA PHE A 71 9.69 9.22 5.26
C PHE A 71 8.72 8.38 6.06
N ASP A 72 7.43 8.57 5.78
CA ASP A 72 6.36 7.69 6.26
C ASP A 72 6.18 6.54 5.28
N LEU A 73 6.24 5.32 5.80
CA LEU A 73 6.37 4.13 4.98
C LEU A 73 5.32 3.10 5.37
N VAL A 74 4.75 2.48 4.36
CA VAL A 74 3.97 1.25 4.48
C VAL A 74 4.69 0.13 3.76
N THR A 75 4.51 -1.09 4.25
CA THR A 75 5.12 -2.27 3.64
C THR A 75 4.06 -3.04 2.88
N VAL A 76 4.36 -3.40 1.64
CA VAL A 76 3.51 -4.27 0.81
C VAL A 76 4.31 -5.49 0.33
N ARG A 77 3.62 -6.58 0.03
CA ARG A 77 4.24 -7.84 -0.42
C ARG A 77 4.65 -7.80 -1.88
N ARG A 78 3.86 -7.13 -2.72
CA ARG A 78 4.07 -7.04 -4.16
C ARG A 78 3.96 -5.59 -4.61
N SER A 79 4.80 -5.19 -5.56
CA SER A 79 4.68 -3.88 -6.21
C SER A 79 5.14 -3.94 -7.67
N GLY A 80 4.53 -3.10 -8.52
CA GLY A 80 4.86 -2.89 -9.92
C GLY A 80 5.76 -1.66 -10.09
N CYS A 81 7.01 -1.74 -9.63
CA CYS A 81 8.00 -0.67 -9.82
C CYS A 81 9.25 -1.20 -10.53
N SER A 82 9.85 -0.36 -11.38
CA SER A 82 11.20 -0.61 -11.89
C SER A 82 12.20 -0.15 -10.82
N GLY A 83 12.93 -1.10 -10.24
CA GLY A 83 14.05 -0.80 -9.35
C GLY A 83 15.20 -0.19 -10.13
N VAL A 84 15.75 0.92 -9.63
CA VAL A 84 16.95 1.55 -10.20
C VAL A 84 18.12 1.29 -9.25
N GLY A 85 19.18 0.66 -9.74
CA GLY A 85 20.39 0.35 -8.96
C GLY A 85 20.43 -1.07 -8.39
N GLU A 86 21.44 -1.34 -7.56
CA GLU A 86 21.65 -2.64 -6.91
C GLU A 86 21.07 -2.66 -5.49
N VAL A 87 20.62 -3.84 -5.06
CA VAL A 87 20.14 -4.04 -3.68
C VAL A 87 21.32 -3.93 -2.72
N SER A 88 21.33 -2.88 -1.90
CA SER A 88 22.31 -2.72 -0.83
C SER A 88 21.79 -3.32 0.46
N ARG A 89 22.63 -4.09 1.16
CA ARG A 89 22.34 -4.57 2.53
C ARG A 89 22.28 -3.43 3.56
N SER A 90 22.71 -2.23 3.19
CA SER A 90 22.74 -1.06 4.07
C SER A 90 21.42 -0.28 4.09
N GLN A 91 20.42 -0.64 3.28
CA GLN A 91 19.14 0.09 3.22
C GLN A 91 17.98 -0.91 3.09
N VAL A 92 17.14 -0.98 4.12
CA VAL A 92 15.88 -1.75 4.07
C VAL A 92 14.98 -1.08 3.03
N LEU A 93 14.61 -1.85 2.00
CA LEU A 93 13.68 -1.43 0.96
C LEU A 93 12.33 -1.08 1.60
N CYS A 94 11.95 0.19 1.55
CA CYS A 94 10.64 0.64 1.98
C CYS A 94 9.96 1.35 0.81
N ILE A 95 8.73 0.94 0.53
CA ILE A 95 7.95 1.50 -0.56
C ILE A 95 7.44 2.87 -0.11
N LEU A 96 7.89 3.87 -0.83
CA LEU A 96 7.52 5.28 -0.66
C LEU A 96 6.09 5.47 -1.16
N LEU A 97 5.17 5.85 -0.27
CA LEU A 97 3.89 6.46 -0.68
C LEU A 97 4.03 7.98 -0.46
N VAL A 98 3.98 8.76 -1.55
CA VAL A 98 3.96 10.24 -1.54
C VAL A 98 2.66 10.74 -2.17
#